data_AF-A0A9E5WZL7-F1
#
_entry.id   AF-A0A9E5WZL7-F1
#
_cell.length_a   1.000
_cell.length_b   1.000
_cell.length_c   1.000
_cell.angle_alpha   90.00
_cell.angle_beta   90.00
_cell.angle_gamma   90.00
#
_symmetry.space_group_name_H-M   'P 1'
#
loop_
_entity.id
_entity.type
_entity.pdbx_description
1 polymer ?
#
loop_
_entity_poly.entity_id
_entity_poly.type
_entity_poly.pdbx_seq_one_letter_code
_entity_poly.pdbx_strand_id
1 'polypeptide(L)'
;MAAFRFIAWVLVAIAVALLGADGVASLEQGEPIMRSTADIMMLVGIDGRAMAESAPGGVSQALGTIMGLPLWGVLGIIGVVLTLIFRPME
;
A
#
# COMPACT_ATOMS: atom_id res chain seq x y z
N MET A 1 -3.40 8.23 21.74
CA MET A 1 -4.46 8.39 20.71
C MET A 1 -4.03 9.30 19.56
N ALA A 2 -3.47 10.49 19.81
CA ALA A 2 -3.09 11.43 18.74
C ALA A 2 -2.07 10.88 17.73
N ALA A 3 -1.04 10.15 18.19
CA ALA A 3 -0.04 9.56 17.29
C ALA A 3 -0.63 8.56 16.28
N PHE A 4 -1.51 7.65 16.73
CA PHE A 4 -2.17 6.68 15.84
C PHE A 4 -3.10 7.35 14.82
N ARG A 5 -3.77 8.45 15.19
CA ARG A 5 -4.55 9.25 14.25
C ARG A 5 -3.68 9.91 13.18
N PHE A 6 -2.54 10.48 13.60
CA PHE A 6 -1.58 11.06 12.68
C PHE A 6 -1.06 10.01 11.70
N ILE A 7 -0.67 8.83 12.19
CA ILE A 7 -0.24 7.70 11.35
C ILE A 7 -1.34 7.30 10.36
N ALA A 8 -2.60 7.21 10.82
CA ALA A 8 -3.72 6.87 9.95
C ALA A 8 -3.89 7.87 8.80
N TRP A 9 -3.79 9.17 9.09
CA TRP A 9 -3.84 10.21 8.05
C TRP A 9 -2.66 10.16 7.09
N VAL A 10 -1.45 9.89 7.60
CA VAL A 10 -0.27 9.72 6.75
C VAL A 10 -0.45 8.54 5.79
N LEU A 11 -0.96 7.40 6.27
CA LEU A 11 -1.22 6.23 5.43
C LEU A 11 -2.24 6.54 4.32
N VAL A 12 -3.34 7.23 4.66
CA VAL A 12 -4.34 7.65 3.67
C VAL A 12 -3.74 8.65 2.67
N ALA A 13 -2.95 9.62 3.13
CA ALA A 13 -2.32 10.59 2.25
C ALA A 13 -1.36 9.93 1.26
N ILE A 14 -0.54 8.98 1.71
CA ILE A 14 0.35 8.20 0.85
C ILE A 14 -0.45 7.37 -0.15
N ALA A 15 -1.54 6.72 0.29
CA ALA A 15 -2.41 5.95 -0.59
C ALA A 15 -3.01 6.80 -1.71
N VAL A 16 -3.51 8.00 -1.38
CA VAL A 16 -4.06 8.93 -2.38
C VAL A 16 -2.97 9.40 -3.35
N ALA A 17 -1.76 9.70 -2.87
CA ALA A 17 -0.65 10.10 -3.73
C ALA A 17 -0.25 8.98 -4.71
N LEU A 18 -0.17 7.74 -4.24
CA LEU A 18 0.16 6.58 -5.07
C LEU A 18 -0.95 6.28 -6.09
N LEU A 19 -2.22 6.38 -5.69
CA LEU A 19 -3.36 6.25 -6.61
C LEU A 19 -3.31 7.33 -7.71
N GLY A 20 -3.00 8.57 -7.33
CA GLY A 20 -2.79 9.66 -8.29
C GLY A 20 -1.63 9.38 -9.25
N ALA A 21 -0.52 8.83 -8.76
CA ALA A 21 0.62 8.48 -9.59
C ALA A 21 0.29 7.36 -10.60
N ASP A 22 -0.48 6.35 -10.21
CA ASP A 22 -0.98 5.32 -11.12
C ASP A 22 -1.99 5.90 -12.13
N GLY A 23 -2.83 6.83 -11.70
CA GLY A 23 -3.74 7.56 -12.58
C GLY A 23 -3.01 8.38 -13.65
N VAL A 24 -1.99 9.14 -13.27
CA VAL A 24 -1.16 9.90 -14.21
C VAL A 24 -0.47 8.97 -15.20
N ALA A 25 0.16 7.89 -14.71
CA ALA A 25 0.83 6.92 -15.57
C ALA A 25 -0.15 6.26 -16.56
N SER A 26 -1.39 5.99 -16.12
CA SER A 26 -2.44 5.44 -16.99
C SER A 26 -2.82 6.40 -18.11
N LEU A 27 -2.87 7.70 -17.83
CA LEU A 27 -3.15 8.73 -18.84
C LEU A 27 -1.99 8.89 -19.83
N GLU A 28 -0.75 8.78 -19.36
CA GLU A 28 0.45 8.88 -20.20
C GLU A 28 0.56 7.73 -21.20
N GLN A 29 0.19 6.51 -20.77
CA GLN A 29 0.29 5.31 -21.63
C GLN A 29 -1.00 5.02 -22.41
N GLY A 30 -2.10 5.68 -22.07
CA GLY A 30 -3.40 5.47 -22.71
C GLY A 30 -4.07 4.13 -22.33
N GLU A 31 -3.54 3.43 -21.32
CA GLU A 31 -4.09 2.19 -20.80
C GLU A 31 -4.07 2.18 -19.25
N PRO A 32 -4.98 1.45 -18.58
CA PRO A 32 -5.00 1.40 -17.12
C PRO A 32 -3.76 0.73 -16.55
N ILE A 33 -3.01 1.46 -15.73
CA ILE A 33 -1.84 0.96 -15.01
C ILE A 33 -2.15 0.91 -13.52
N MET A 34 -1.86 -0.23 -12.91
CA MET A 34 -1.79 -0.36 -11.46
C MET A 34 -0.50 -1.07 -11.11
N ARG A 35 0.38 -0.38 -10.37
CA ARG A 35 1.64 -0.95 -9.92
C ARG A 35 1.41 -1.78 -8.67
N SER A 36 1.95 -3.00 -8.65
CA SER A 36 1.87 -3.86 -7.48
C SER A 36 2.78 -3.35 -6.36
N THR A 37 2.56 -3.84 -5.15
CA THR A 37 3.40 -3.52 -3.99
C THR A 37 4.85 -3.93 -4.24
N ALA A 38 5.08 -5.07 -4.90
CA ALA A 38 6.41 -5.49 -5.31
C ALA A 38 7.07 -4.48 -6.26
N ASP A 39 6.32 -3.97 -7.25
CA ASP A 39 6.87 -3.02 -8.22
C ASP A 39 7.27 -1.70 -7.54
N ILE A 40 6.45 -1.20 -6.61
CA ILE A 40 6.77 0.02 -5.87
C ILE A 40 7.95 -0.19 -4.91
N MET A 41 8.03 -1.34 -4.23
CA MET A 41 9.18 -1.66 -3.37
C MET A 41 10.49 -1.77 -4.16
N MET A 42 10.42 -2.29 -5.38
CA MET A 42 11.58 -2.35 -6.27
C MET A 42 12.11 -0.94 -6.61
N LEU A 43 11.24 0.07 -6.72
CA LEU A 43 11.67 1.46 -6.97
C LEU A 43 12.53 2.04 -5.85
N VAL A 44 12.37 1.53 -4.61
CA VAL A 44 13.19 1.94 -3.46
C VAL A 44 14.33 0.95 -3.16
N GLY A 45 14.60 0.02 -4.09
CA GLY A 45 15.69 -0.94 -4.01
C GLY A 45 15.41 -2.17 -3.14
N ILE A 46 14.15 -2.47 -2.85
CA ILE A 46 13.75 -3.63 -2.04
C ILE A 46 13.05 -4.66 -2.92
N ASP A 47 13.62 -5.87 -3.00
CA ASP A 47 12.99 -6.99 -3.70
C ASP A 47 11.92 -7.66 -2.85
N GLY A 48 10.69 -7.14 -2.93
CA GLY A 48 9.54 -7.68 -2.20
C GLY A 48 9.18 -9.12 -2.57
N ARG A 49 9.52 -9.59 -3.77
CA ARG A 49 9.24 -10.97 -4.21
C ARG A 49 10.21 -11.94 -3.57
N ALA A 50 11.50 -11.62 -3.57
CA ALA A 50 12.50 -12.39 -2.85
C ALA A 50 12.20 -12.45 -1.33
N MET A 51 11.70 -11.35 -0.75
CA MET A 51 11.26 -11.34 0.65
C MET A 51 10.11 -12.34 0.90
N ALA A 52 9.11 -12.39 0.02
CA ALA A 52 8.01 -13.34 0.14
C ALA A 52 8.48 -14.79 0.01
N GLU A 53 9.39 -15.09 -0.92
CA GLU A 53 9.94 -16.43 -1.14
C GLU A 53 10.82 -16.93 0.02
N SER A 54 11.52 -16.02 0.68
CA SER A 54 12.39 -16.34 1.84
C SER A 54 11.62 -16.54 3.16
N ALA A 55 10.31 -16.27 3.19
CA ALA A 55 9.51 -16.33 4.40
C ALA A 55 9.03 -17.77 4.73
N PRO A 56 8.82 -18.11 6.02
CA PRO A 56 8.24 -19.39 6.43
C PRO A 56 6.87 -19.62 5.77
N GLY A 57 6.53 -20.85 5.39
CA GLY A 57 5.46 -21.14 4.42
C GLY A 57 4.08 -20.52 4.65
N GLY A 58 3.63 -20.36 5.90
CA GLY A 58 2.37 -19.66 6.19
C GLY A 58 2.42 -18.14 5.95
N VAL A 59 3.61 -17.55 6.14
CA VAL A 59 3.87 -16.11 5.94
C VAL A 59 4.19 -15.81 4.47
N SER A 60 4.82 -16.74 3.74
CA SER A 60 5.14 -16.54 2.32
C SER A 60 3.89 -16.33 1.47
N GLN A 61 2.82 -17.09 1.73
CA GLN A 61 1.57 -16.94 0.99
C GLN A 61 0.88 -15.59 1.26
N ALA A 62 0.89 -15.14 2.51
CA ALA A 62 0.33 -13.85 2.89
C ALA A 62 1.14 -12.69 2.28
N LEU A 63 2.47 -12.75 2.37
CA LEU A 63 3.36 -11.76 1.74
C LEU A 63 3.21 -11.77 0.23
N GLY A 64 3.20 -12.94 -0.42
CA GLY A 64 3.01 -13.06 -1.86
C GLY A 64 1.70 -12.43 -2.32
N THR A 65 0.63 -12.60 -1.54
CA THR A 65 -0.67 -11.96 -1.81
C THR A 65 -0.55 -10.43 -1.71
N ILE A 66 0.01 -9.90 -0.62
CA ILE A 66 0.19 -8.44 -0.44
C ILE A 66 1.08 -7.85 -1.54
N MET A 67 2.16 -8.53 -1.90
CA MET A 67 3.10 -8.11 -2.94
C MET A 67 2.44 -7.97 -4.32
N GLY A 68 1.40 -8.76 -4.60
CA GLY A 68 0.61 -8.69 -5.83
C GLY A 68 -0.49 -7.63 -5.83
N LEU A 69 -0.82 -7.04 -4.68
CA LEU A 69 -1.85 -6.00 -4.59
C LEU A 69 -1.27 -4.61 -4.86
N PRO A 70 -2.07 -3.65 -5.38
CA PRO A 70 -1.65 -2.26 -5.50
C PRO A 70 -1.36 -1.65 -4.13
N LEU A 71 -0.19 -1.01 -3.97
CA LEU A 71 0.26 -0.50 -2.67
C LEU A 71 -0.69 0.56 -2.09
N TRP A 72 -1.27 1.42 -2.95
CA TRP A 72 -2.27 2.38 -2.51
C TRP A 72 -3.50 1.71 -1.90
N GLY A 73 -3.89 0.53 -2.39
CA GLY A 73 -5.00 -0.24 -1.84
C GLY A 73 -4.66 -0.79 -0.46
N VAL A 74 -3.46 -1.38 -0.32
CA VAL A 74 -2.97 -1.91 0.95
C VAL A 74 -2.89 -0.81 2.02
N LEU A 75 -2.20 0.30 1.72
CA LEU A 75 -2.03 1.40 2.66
C LEU A 75 -3.35 2.15 2.93
N GLY A 76 -4.17 2.33 1.89
CA GLY A 76 -5.43 3.05 1.99
C GLY A 76 -6.44 2.33 2.86
N ILE A 77 -6.60 1.01 2.68
CA ILE A 77 -7.51 0.20 3.51
C ILE A 77 -7.06 0.25 4.99
N ILE A 78 -5.76 0.03 5.25
CA ILE A 78 -5.22 0.09 6.61
C ILE A 78 -5.44 1.49 7.21
N GLY A 79 -5.10 2.54 6.47
CA GLY A 79 -5.26 3.93 6.91
C GLY A 79 -6.71 4.27 7.25
N VAL A 80 -7.66 3.92 6.37
CA VAL A 80 -9.10 4.15 6.59
C VAL A 80 -9.58 3.41 7.84
N VAL A 81 -9.25 2.12 7.97
CA VAL A 81 -9.61 1.33 9.17
C VAL A 81 -9.07 1.98 10.44
N LEU A 82 -7.81 2.44 10.45
CA LEU A 82 -7.23 3.12 11.60
C LEU A 82 -7.92 4.47 11.88
N THR A 83 -8.31 5.23 10.86
CA THR A 83 -9.06 6.49 11.07
C THR A 83 -10.41 6.24 11.73
N LEU A 84 -11.08 5.12 11.42
CA LEU A 84 -12.35 4.75 12.03
C LEU A 84 -12.18 4.27 13.48
N ILE A 85 -11.18 3.43 13.74
CA ILE A 85 -10.87 2.92 15.08
C ILE A 85 -10.50 4.06 16.03
N PHE A 86 -9.65 4.98 15.58
CA PHE A 86 -9.15 6.09 16.40
C PHE A 86 -9.90 7.39 16.17
N ARG A 87 -11.16 7.31 15.67
CA ARG A 87 -11.99 8.52 15.51
C ARG A 87 -12.21 9.17 16.88
N PRO A 88 -12.21 10.51 16.97
CA PRO A 88 -12.66 11.18 18.19
C PRO A 88 -14.11 10.81 18.47
N MET A 89 -14.36 10.31 19.67
CA MET A 89 -15.71 10.16 20.21
C MET A 89 -15.95 11.42 21.02
N GLU A 90 -16.77 12.31 20.49
CA GLU A 90 -17.33 13.43 21.25
C GLU A 90 -18.27 12.90 22.34
#